data_AF-A0A355EU21-F1
#
_entry.id   AF-A0A355EU21-F1
#
_cell.length_a   1.000
_cell.length_b   1.000
_cell.length_c   1.000
_cell.angle_alpha   90.00
_cell.angle_beta   90.00
_cell.angle_gamma   90.00
#
_symmetry.space_group_name_H-M   'P 1'
#
loop_
_entity.id
_entity.type
_entity.pdbx_description
1 polymer ?
#
loop_
_entity_poly.entity_id
_entity_poly.type
_entity_poly.pdbx_seq_one_letter_code
_entity_poly.pdbx_strand_id
1 'polypeptide(L)' 'GTFIFRVDPVPAPGATGGLAAAAGNGQVSLTWAAATGATGYGVHRSTTSGGPYTTIKSNIVGTSYTDTGVT' A
#
# COMPACT_ATOMS: atom_id res chain seq x y z
N GLY A 1 -0.75 25.76 -32.44
CA GLY A 1 0.08 24.57 -32.67
C GLY A 1 0.38 23.94 -31.34
N THR A 2 -0.11 22.72 -31.15
CA THR A 2 0.28 21.65 -30.20
C THR A 2 0.87 22.04 -28.83
N PHE A 3 0.07 21.90 -27.78
CA PHE A 3 0.55 21.67 -26.41
C PHE A 3 1.08 20.24 -26.31
N ILE A 4 2.35 20.06 -25.96
CA ILE A 4 2.93 18.76 -25.64
C ILE A 4 2.69 18.45 -24.16
N PHE A 5 1.78 17.54 -23.87
CA PHE A 5 1.67 16.93 -22.55
C PHE A 5 2.88 16.00 -22.36
N ARG A 6 3.79 16.31 -21.43
CA ARG A 6 4.71 15.30 -20.92
C ARG A 6 4.02 14.56 -19.79
N VAL A 7 3.88 13.26 -20.02
CA VAL A 7 3.51 12.27 -19.03
C VAL A 7 4.85 11.83 -18.45
N ASP A 8 5.15 12.22 -17.21
CA ASP A 8 6.29 11.66 -16.46
C ASP A 8 5.78 10.76 -15.32
N PRO A 9 5.31 9.53 -15.57
CA PRO A 9 5.18 8.53 -14.55
C PRO A 9 6.53 7.82 -14.48
N VAL A 10 7.40 8.28 -13.59
CA VAL A 10 8.25 7.31 -12.89
C VAL A 10 7.29 6.61 -11.95
N PRO A 11 6.98 5.32 -12.12
CA PRO A 11 6.32 4.60 -11.05
C PRO A 11 7.34 4.51 -9.92
N ALA A 12 7.28 5.45 -8.98
CA ALA A 12 7.64 5.13 -7.62
C ALA A 12 6.78 3.90 -7.26
N PRO A 13 7.36 2.80 -6.77
CA PRO A 13 6.58 1.69 -6.25
C PRO A 13 5.90 2.15 -4.95
N GLY A 14 4.85 2.97 -5.07
CA GLY A 14 4.42 3.87 -3.99
C GLY A 14 2.92 4.10 -3.89
N ALA A 15 2.11 3.64 -4.83
CA ALA A 15 0.69 3.46 -4.59
C ALA A 15 0.31 2.10 -5.16
N THR A 16 0.16 1.11 -4.30
CA THR A 16 -0.74 0.03 -4.66
C THR A 16 -2.08 0.69 -4.94
N GLY A 17 -2.46 0.81 -6.21
CA GLY A 17 -3.75 1.36 -6.58
C GLY A 17 -4.84 0.60 -5.83
N GLY A 18 -5.81 1.31 -5.25
CA GLY A 18 -6.91 0.65 -4.55
C GLY A 18 -6.53 -0.09 -3.27
N LEU A 19 -5.56 0.41 -2.49
CA LEU A 19 -5.41 -0.03 -1.10
C LEU A 19 -6.73 0.26 -0.33
N ALA A 20 -7.40 -0.80 0.07
CA ALA A 20 -8.57 -0.77 0.92
C ALA A 20 -8.23 -1.36 2.28
N ALA A 21 -8.74 -0.75 3.34
CA ALA A 21 -8.62 -1.25 4.71
C ALA A 21 -10.03 -1.43 5.29
N ALA A 22 -10.29 -2.61 5.84
CA ALA A 22 -11.52 -2.95 6.54
C ALA A 22 -11.18 -3.27 8.00
N ALA A 23 -11.69 -2.45 8.92
CA ALA A 23 -11.56 -2.69 10.35
C ALA A 23 -12.51 -3.81 10.81
N GLY A 24 -12.04 -4.65 11.73
CA GLY A 24 -12.82 -5.66 12.42
C GLY A 24 -12.47 -5.68 13.91
N ASN A 25 -12.94 -6.70 14.64
CA ASN A 25 -12.72 -6.83 16.08
C ASN A 25 -11.25 -7.19 16.38
N GLY A 26 -10.43 -6.19 16.69
CA GLY A 26 -9.01 -6.37 17.02
C GLY A 26 -8.13 -6.70 15.81
N GLN A 27 -8.60 -6.39 14.60
CA GLN A 27 -7.84 -6.61 13.38
C GLN A 27 -8.21 -5.62 12.28
N VAL A 28 -7.29 -5.40 11.34
CA VAL A 28 -7.54 -4.69 10.09
C VAL A 28 -7.16 -5.58 8.93
N SER A 29 -8.09 -5.81 8.02
CA SER A 29 -7.83 -6.49 6.75
C SER A 29 -7.50 -5.47 5.69
N LEU A 30 -6.33 -5.60 5.09
CA LEU A 30 -5.85 -4.78 3.99
C LEU A 30 -5.88 -5.59 2.70
N THR A 31 -6.38 -4.97 1.63
CA THR A 31 -6.35 -5.52 0.26
C THR A 31 -5.89 -4.43 -0.70
N TRP A 32 -5.21 -4.81 -1.78
CA TRP A 32 -4.69 -3.85 -2.74
C TRP A 32 -4.55 -4.44 -4.14
N ALA A 33 -4.48 -3.60 -5.18
CA ALA A 33 -4.24 -4.10 -6.53
C ALA A 33 -2.79 -4.59 -6.69
N ALA A 34 -2.60 -5.68 -7.45
CA ALA A 34 -1.28 -6.17 -7.79
C ALA A 34 -0.54 -5.12 -8.64
N ALA A 35 0.67 -4.76 -8.23
CA ALA A 35 1.59 -3.97 -9.03
C ALA A 35 2.35 -4.89 -10.00
N THR A 36 2.36 -4.54 -11.28
CA THR A 36 3.08 -5.28 -12.33
C THR A 36 4.56 -5.39 -11.99
N GLY A 37 5.09 -6.62 -11.97
CA GLY A 37 6.50 -6.88 -11.67
C GLY A 37 6.86 -6.86 -10.18
N ALA A 38 5.90 -6.64 -9.28
CA ALA A 38 6.16 -6.73 -7.84
C ALA A 38 6.42 -8.19 -7.43
N THR A 39 7.56 -8.42 -6.79
CA THR A 39 7.93 -9.72 -6.21
C THR A 39 7.48 -9.86 -4.75
N GLY A 40 7.06 -8.76 -4.12
CA GLY A 40 6.48 -8.74 -2.80
C GLY A 40 6.08 -7.33 -2.37
N TYR A 41 5.34 -7.25 -1.26
CA TYR A 41 4.87 -5.99 -0.67
C TYR A 41 5.34 -5.83 0.78
N GLY A 42 5.55 -4.58 1.18
CA GLY A 42 5.73 -4.17 2.57
C GLY A 42 4.49 -3.42 3.06
N VAL A 43 4.01 -3.76 4.25
CA VAL A 43 2.91 -3.07 4.91
C VAL A 43 3.48 -2.17 6.00
N HIS A 44 3.07 -0.91 5.95
CA HIS A 44 3.49 0.13 6.88
C HIS A 44 2.26 0.73 7.57
N ARG A 45 2.39 1.05 8.87
CA ARG A 45 1.31 1.58 9.71
C ARG A 45 1.77 2.83 10.46
N SER A 46 0.88 3.81 10.56
CA SER A 46 1.04 4.99 11.43
C SER A 46 -0.29 5.31 12.09
N THR A 47 -0.24 5.87 13.30
CA THR A 47 -1.38 6.49 13.99
C THR A 47 -1.54 7.96 13.62
N THR A 48 -0.56 8.55 12.92
CA THR A 48 -0.55 9.95 12.53
C THR A 48 -0.73 10.04 11.02
N SER A 49 -1.71 10.84 10.58
CA SER A 49 -1.89 11.11 9.15
C SER A 49 -0.63 11.75 8.58
N GLY A 50 -0.11 11.19 7.48
CA GLY A 50 1.17 11.62 6.90
C GLY A 50 2.41 10.96 7.52
N GLY A 51 2.25 10.15 8.57
CA GLY A 51 3.34 9.43 9.22
C GLY A 51 3.90 10.11 10.47
N PRO A 52 5.03 9.60 11.01
CA PRO A 52 5.90 8.59 10.44
C PRO A 52 5.28 7.19 10.43
N TYR A 53 5.62 6.39 9.42
CA TYR A 53 5.13 5.01 9.28
C TYR A 53 6.16 4.02 9.80
N THR A 54 5.67 2.93 10.38
CA THR A 54 6.48 1.79 10.83
C THR A 54 6.17 0.57 9.98
N THR A 55 7.19 -0.19 9.58
CA THR A 55 6.99 -1.45 8.86
C THR A 55 6.48 -2.50 9.84
N ILE A 56 5.30 -3.05 9.56
CA ILE A 56 4.71 -4.13 10.38
C ILE A 56 4.83 -5.50 9.69
N LYS A 57 5.00 -5.51 8.36
CA LYS A 57 5.24 -6.73 7.59
C LYS A 57 6.02 -6.44 6.31
N SER A 58 6.85 -7.39 5.89
CA SER A 58 7.61 -7.34 4.64
C SER A 58 7.47 -8.64 3.86
N ASN A 59 7.83 -8.61 2.57
CA ASN A 59 7.88 -9.76 1.66
C ASN A 59 6.56 -10.52 1.53
N ILE A 60 5.44 -9.80 1.51
CA ILE A 60 4.13 -10.41 1.27
C ILE A 60 4.03 -10.76 -0.21
N VAL A 61 3.96 -12.05 -0.52
CA VAL A 61 3.73 -12.57 -1.87
C VAL A 61 2.22 -12.71 -2.06
N GLY A 62 1.55 -11.59 -2.29
CA GLY A 62 0.09 -11.53 -2.38
C GLY A 62 -0.43 -10.11 -2.30
N THR A 63 -1.74 -9.96 -2.47
CA THR A 63 -2.44 -8.67 -2.53
C THR A 63 -3.32 -8.39 -1.32
N SER A 64 -3.08 -9.10 -0.22
CA SER A 64 -3.82 -8.94 1.02
C SER A 64 -2.96 -9.21 2.25
N TYR A 65 -3.34 -8.60 3.37
CA TYR A 65 -2.72 -8.80 4.67
C TYR A 65 -3.71 -8.48 5.78
N THR A 66 -3.72 -9.29 6.83
CA THR A 66 -4.50 -9.00 8.04
C THR A 66 -3.53 -8.60 9.16
N ASP A 67 -3.67 -7.36 9.61
CA ASP A 67 -3.00 -6.84 10.80
C ASP A 67 -3.84 -7.21 12.03
N THR A 68 -3.33 -8.11 12.88
CA THR A 68 -3.97 -8.51 14.15
C THR A 68 -3.34 -7.82 15.37
N GLY A 69 -2.37 -6.94 15.15
CA GLY A 69 -1.67 -6.18 16.21
C GLY A 69 -2.26 -4.79 16.41
N VAL A 70 -3.55 -4.61 16.14
CA VAL A 70 -4.29 -3.37 16.40
C VAL A 70 -5.02 -3.50 17.74
N THR A 71 -4.54 -2.74 18.72
CA THR A 71 -5.11 -2.61 20.07
C THR A 71 -5.45 -1.17 20.33
#